data_AF-A0A183HQS8-F1
#
_entry.id   AF-A0A183HQS8-F1
#
_cell.length_a   1.000
_cell.length_b   1.000
_cell.length_c   1.000
_cell.angle_alpha   90.00
_cell.angle_beta   90.00
_cell.angle_gamma   90.00
#
_symmetry.space_group_name_H-M   'P 1'
#
loop_
_entity.id
_entity.type
_entity.pdbx_description
1 polymer ?
#
loop_
_entity_poly.entity_id
_entity_poly.type
_entity_poly.pdbx_seq_one_letter_code
_entity_poly.pdbx_strand_id
1 'polypeptide(L)'
;MSHNVYFRIPLKKQDSVHSHLLKAGSWEAYNDLVNFQIQRKRIQHKYEFGLRSDKNTVGETDEILKNYMDAQYYGQISIGTPPQNFSVVFDTGSSNLWVPSIKCPFLDIACCKLVQLQ
;
A
#
# COMPACT_ATOMS: atom_id res chain seq x y z
N MET A 1 16.13 5.79 41.37
CA MET A 1 14.78 5.58 40.81
C MET A 1 14.81 6.00 39.36
N SER A 2 14.70 5.06 38.42
CA SER A 2 14.62 5.37 36.99
C SER A 2 13.21 5.84 36.67
N HIS A 3 13.05 7.11 36.31
CA HIS A 3 11.79 7.59 35.77
C HIS A 3 11.68 7.09 34.32
N ASN A 4 10.70 6.24 34.04
CA ASN A 4 10.36 5.87 32.66
C ASN A 4 9.80 7.11 31.96
N VAL A 5 10.59 7.68 31.06
CA VAL A 5 10.15 8.74 30.14
C VAL A 5 9.51 8.06 28.94
N TYR A 6 8.21 8.25 28.77
CA TYR A 6 7.50 7.74 27.60
C TYR A 6 7.48 8.80 26.51
N PHE A 7 8.06 8.48 25.35
CA PHE A 7 7.86 9.25 24.13
C PHE A 7 6.66 8.66 23.38
N ARG A 8 5.69 9.50 23.02
CA ARG A 8 4.48 9.08 22.32
C ARG A 8 4.40 9.77 20.97
N ILE A 9 4.21 8.98 19.91
CA ILE A 9 3.99 9.48 18.56
C ILE A 9 2.49 9.33 18.26
N PRO A 10 1.74 10.42 18.08
CA PRO A 10 0.34 10.34 17.67
C PRO A 10 0.25 9.84 16.23
N LEU A 11 -0.66 8.91 15.98
CA LEU A 11 -0.92 8.36 14.65
C LEU A 11 -2.13 9.06 14.01
N LYS A 12 -2.02 9.36 12.72
CA LYS A 12 -3.09 9.90 11.88
C LYS A 12 -3.54 8.83 10.90
N LYS A 13 -4.85 8.65 10.77
CA LYS A 13 -5.44 7.74 9.80
C LYS A 13 -5.33 8.33 8.40
N GLN A 14 -4.83 7.56 7.43
CA GLN A 14 -4.88 7.91 6.02
C GLN A 14 -6.27 7.59 5.45
N ASP A 15 -6.79 8.49 4.62
CA ASP A 15 -8.04 8.24 3.90
C ASP A 15 -7.81 7.12 2.87
N SER A 16 -8.65 6.09 2.92
CA SER A 16 -8.61 5.02 1.92
C SER A 16 -9.03 5.54 0.54
N VAL A 17 -8.65 4.82 -0.51
CA VAL A 17 -9.10 5.10 -1.89
C VAL A 17 -10.63 5.17 -1.94
N HIS A 18 -11.32 4.25 -1.27
CA HIS A 18 -12.78 4.26 -1.15
C HIS A 18 -13.30 5.58 -0.54
N SER A 19 -12.71 6.04 0.56
CA SER A 19 -13.12 7.29 1.19
C SER A 19 -12.90 8.49 0.27
N HIS A 20 -11.78 8.53 -0.44
CA HIS A 20 -11.50 9.58 -1.43
C HIS A 20 -12.51 9.56 -2.58
N LEU A 21 -12.80 8.40 -3.16
CA LEU A 21 -13.74 8.26 -4.27
C LEU A 21 -15.17 8.62 -3.86
N LEU A 22 -15.58 8.28 -2.63
CA LEU A 22 -16.87 8.71 -2.08
C LEU A 22 -16.93 10.24 -1.92
N LYS A 23 -15.88 10.85 -1.35
CA LYS A 23 -15.79 12.32 -1.20
C LYS A 23 -15.79 13.03 -2.55
N ALA A 24 -15.18 12.43 -3.57
CA ALA A 24 -15.13 12.95 -4.93
C ALA A 24 -16.40 12.65 -5.76
N GLY A 25 -17.33 11.84 -5.25
CA GLY A 25 -18.52 11.41 -5.98
C GLY A 25 -18.25 10.47 -7.16
N SER A 26 -17.04 9.90 -7.27
CA SER A 26 -16.60 9.07 -8.41
C SER A 26 -16.64 7.57 -8.15
N TRP A 27 -17.15 7.15 -6.99
CA TRP A 27 -17.17 5.75 -6.55
C TRP A 27 -17.97 4.83 -7.48
N GLU A 28 -19.16 5.25 -7.92
CA GLU A 28 -20.00 4.45 -8.82
C GLU A 28 -19.29 4.20 -10.15
N ALA A 29 -18.77 5.26 -10.77
CA ALA A 29 -18.01 5.16 -12.01
C ALA A 29 -16.76 4.26 -11.87
N TYR A 30 -16.04 4.36 -10.74
CA TYR A 30 -14.91 3.48 -10.45
C TYR A 30 -15.33 2.01 -10.33
N ASN A 31 -16.42 1.72 -9.62
CA ASN A 31 -16.93 0.36 -9.46
C ASN A 31 -17.33 -0.26 -10.78
N ASP A 32 -18.01 0.48 -11.64
CA ASP A 32 -18.41 0.00 -12.96
C ASP A 32 -17.19 -0.36 -13.80
N LEU A 33 -16.15 0.49 -13.79
CA LEU A 33 -14.88 0.24 -14.48
C LEU A 33 -14.18 -1.01 -13.95
N VAL A 34 -14.07 -1.16 -12.62
CA VAL A 34 -13.42 -2.32 -11.99
C VAL A 34 -14.20 -3.61 -12.28
N ASN A 35 -15.53 -3.58 -12.18
CA ASN A 35 -16.38 -4.72 -12.49
C ASN A 35 -16.20 -5.17 -13.94
N PHE A 36 -16.17 -4.22 -14.89
CA PHE A 36 -15.90 -4.51 -16.28
C PHE A 36 -14.52 -5.17 -16.49
N GLN A 37 -13.48 -4.68 -15.82
CA GLN A 37 -12.14 -5.27 -15.89
C GLN A 37 -12.09 -6.69 -15.31
N ILE A 38 -12.76 -6.93 -14.18
CA ILE A 38 -12.84 -8.27 -13.56
C ILE A 38 -13.53 -9.24 -14.52
N GLN A 39 -14.66 -8.86 -15.13
CA GLN A 39 -15.36 -9.71 -16.08
C GLN A 39 -14.47 -10.02 -17.30
N ARG A 40 -13.77 -9.02 -17.85
CA ARG A 40 -12.81 -9.22 -18.94
C ARG A 40 -11.69 -10.20 -18.57
N LYS A 41 -11.08 -10.05 -17.40
CA LYS A 41 -10.03 -10.97 -16.92
C LYS A 41 -10.55 -12.39 -16.75
N ARG A 42 -11.76 -12.57 -16.21
CA ARG A 42 -12.40 -13.88 -16.07
C ARG A 42 -12.65 -14.56 -17.42
N ILE A 43 -13.15 -13.80 -18.39
CA ILE A 43 -13.38 -14.29 -19.76
C ILE A 43 -12.04 -14.69 -20.40
N GLN A 44 -11.04 -13.81 -20.34
CA GLN A 44 -9.71 -14.10 -20.89
C GLN A 44 -9.08 -15.33 -20.26
N HIS A 45 -9.10 -15.44 -18.93
CA HIS A 45 -8.56 -16.61 -18.22
C HIS A 45 -9.31 -17.91 -18.59
N LYS A 46 -10.62 -17.84 -18.85
CA LYS A 46 -11.39 -19.00 -19.34
C LYS A 46 -10.94 -19.43 -20.74
N TYR A 47 -10.63 -18.50 -21.64
CA TYR A 47 -10.10 -18.81 -22.97
C TYR A 47 -8.67 -19.35 -22.93
N GLU A 48 -7.82 -18.77 -22.07
CA GLU A 48 -6.41 -19.16 -21.92
C GLU A 48 -6.27 -20.53 -21.22
N PHE A 49 -7.09 -20.80 -20.21
CA PHE A 49 -7.16 -22.10 -19.53
C PHE A 49 -7.88 -23.17 -20.37
N GLY A 50 -8.90 -22.79 -21.15
CA GLY A 50 -9.60 -23.71 -22.07
C GLY A 50 -8.70 -24.30 -23.16
N LEU A 51 -7.57 -23.67 -23.46
CA LEU A 51 -6.55 -24.15 -24.40
C LEU A 51 -5.44 -25.01 -23.73
N ARG A 52 -5.39 -25.08 -22.40
CA ARG A 52 -4.36 -25.80 -21.60
C ARG A 52 -4.97 -26.92 -20.75
N SER A 53 -5.92 -27.68 -21.27
CA SER A 53 -6.44 -28.87 -20.57
C SER A 53 -5.42 -30.01 -20.61
N ASP A 54 -4.35 -29.88 -19.83
CA ASP A 54 -3.50 -30.99 -19.44
C ASP A 54 -3.88 -31.42 -18.02
N LYS A 55 -4.38 -32.65 -17.93
CA LYS A 55 -4.78 -33.30 -16.68
C LYS A 55 -3.51 -33.74 -15.97
N ASN A 56 -3.06 -33.00 -14.95
CA ASN A 56 -2.34 -33.48 -13.75
C ASN A 56 -1.42 -32.38 -13.18
N THR A 57 -1.95 -31.51 -12.33
CA THR A 57 -1.13 -30.81 -11.33
C THR A 57 -1.93 -30.69 -10.04
N VAL A 58 -1.39 -31.32 -9.00
CA VAL A 58 -1.87 -31.27 -7.61
C VAL A 58 -1.95 -29.81 -7.18
N GLY A 59 -3.09 -29.44 -6.58
CA GLY A 59 -3.49 -28.06 -6.31
C GLY A 59 -2.51 -27.26 -5.47
N GLU A 60 -1.77 -26.39 -6.13
CA GLU A 60 -1.20 -25.19 -5.54
C GLU A 60 -2.36 -24.22 -5.27
N THR A 61 -2.72 -24.03 -4.00
CA THR A 61 -3.70 -23.01 -3.62
C THR A 61 -3.00 -21.66 -3.59
N ASP A 62 -3.12 -20.91 -4.69
CA ASP A 62 -2.70 -19.52 -4.74
C ASP A 62 -3.55 -18.67 -3.78
N GLU A 63 -3.02 -18.43 -2.58
CA GLU A 63 -3.60 -17.46 -1.65
C GLU A 63 -3.19 -16.05 -2.06
N ILE A 64 -4.18 -15.22 -2.42
CA ILE A 64 -3.93 -13.85 -2.84
C ILE A 64 -3.53 -13.02 -1.63
N LEU A 65 -2.25 -12.64 -1.56
CA LEU A 65 -1.81 -11.61 -0.63
C LEU A 65 -2.50 -10.28 -0.99
N LYS A 66 -3.49 -9.91 -0.19
CA LYS A 66 -4.15 -8.62 -0.32
C LYS A 66 -3.23 -7.54 0.23
N ASN A 67 -2.42 -6.96 -0.65
CA ASN A 67 -1.81 -5.67 -0.36
C ASN A 67 -2.91 -4.62 -0.44
N TYR A 68 -3.35 -4.13 0.71
CA TYR A 68 -4.40 -3.11 0.78
C TYR A 68 -3.93 -1.74 0.29
N MET A 69 -2.70 -1.59 -0.25
CA MET A 69 -2.14 -0.37 -0.86
C MET A 69 -2.20 0.88 0.03
N ASP A 70 -2.63 0.71 1.28
CA ASP A 70 -2.99 1.75 2.22
C ASP A 70 -2.18 1.48 3.49
N ALA A 71 -1.11 2.25 3.68
CA ALA A 71 -0.67 2.51 5.03
C ALA A 71 -1.82 3.22 5.76
N GLN A 72 -2.53 2.50 6.62
CA GLN A 72 -3.74 3.07 7.22
C GLN A 72 -3.44 4.15 8.26
N TYR A 73 -2.25 4.13 8.86
CA TYR A 73 -1.84 5.09 9.86
C TYR A 73 -0.39 5.50 9.66
N TYR A 74 -0.13 6.80 9.82
CA TYR A 74 1.22 7.35 9.80
C TYR A 74 1.41 8.32 10.98
N GLY A 75 2.64 8.48 11.43
CA GLY A 75 3.02 9.50 12.40
C GLY A 75 4.12 10.40 11.85
N GLN A 76 4.58 11.34 12.68
CA GLN A 76 5.62 12.30 12.30
C GLN A 76 6.89 12.03 13.09
N ILE A 77 8.02 12.03 12.40
CA ILE A 77 9.36 12.01 13.00
C ILE A 77 10.21 13.13 12.39
N SER A 78 11.28 13.52 13.08
CA SER A 78 12.24 14.48 12.57
C SER A 78 13.63 13.85 12.44
N ILE A 79 14.34 14.15 11.35
CA ILE A 79 15.68 13.61 11.08
C ILE A 79 16.65 14.76 10.76
N GLY A 80 17.86 14.67 11.31
CA GLY A 80 18.97 15.58 11.04
C GLY A 80 18.99 16.86 11.87
N THR A 81 20.02 17.67 11.62
CA THR A 81 20.20 19.00 12.21
C THR A 81 20.60 19.96 11.07
N PRO A 82 19.77 20.97 10.72
CA PRO A 82 18.47 21.29 11.30
C PRO A 82 17.42 20.18 11.08
N PRO A 83 16.41 20.04 11.97
CA PRO A 83 15.43 18.96 11.88
C PRO A 83 14.54 19.06 10.63
N GLN A 84 14.41 17.96 9.90
CA GLN A 84 13.48 17.80 8.77
C GLN A 84 12.38 16.82 9.15
N ASN A 85 11.12 17.20 8.95
CA ASN A 85 9.97 16.39 9.34
C ASN A 85 9.56 15.42 8.22
N PHE A 86 9.25 14.18 8.59
CA PHE A 86 8.81 13.13 7.70
C PHE A 86 7.54 12.46 8.23
N SER A 87 6.58 12.21 7.34
CA SER A 87 5.43 11.36 7.61
C SER A 87 5.82 9.91 7.38
N VAL A 88 5.72 9.08 8.43
CA VAL A 88 6.23 7.72 8.45
C VAL A 88 5.14 6.72 8.80
N VAL A 89 5.08 5.66 8.01
CA VAL A 89 4.28 4.46 8.28
C VAL A 89 5.06 3.58 9.24
N PHE A 90 4.46 3.21 10.36
CA PHE A 90 5.05 2.28 11.33
C PHE A 90 4.60 0.86 11.01
N ASP A 91 5.46 0.11 10.34
CA ASP A 91 5.27 -1.31 10.09
C ASP A 91 6.06 -2.12 11.15
N THR A 92 5.54 -3.30 11.45
CA THR A 92 6.07 -4.18 12.50
C THR A 92 6.79 -5.40 11.91
N GLY A 93 6.80 -5.51 10.58
CA GLY A 93 7.31 -6.66 9.84
C GLY A 93 8.80 -6.60 9.49
N SER A 94 9.49 -5.49 9.75
CA SER A 94 10.90 -5.29 9.43
C SER A 94 11.61 -4.43 10.48
N SER A 95 12.86 -4.05 10.21
CA SER A 95 13.73 -3.33 11.14
C SER A 95 14.46 -2.15 10.48
N ASN A 96 14.08 -1.77 9.25
CA ASN A 96 14.75 -0.73 8.49
C ASN A 96 13.93 0.57 8.44
N LEU A 97 14.61 1.71 8.49
CA LEU A 97 14.04 3.04 8.26
C LEU A 97 14.42 3.51 6.85
N TRP A 98 13.44 3.64 5.95
CA TRP A 98 13.65 4.09 4.57
C TRP A 98 13.09 5.49 4.36
N VAL A 99 13.96 6.46 4.07
CA VAL A 99 13.58 7.85 3.78
C VAL A 99 13.93 8.25 2.34
N PRO A 100 13.07 8.99 1.62
CA PRO A 100 13.38 9.47 0.28
C PRO A 100 14.50 10.50 0.34
N SER A 101 15.50 10.31 -0.53
CA SER A 101 16.62 11.24 -0.67
C SER A 101 16.26 12.39 -1.60
N ILE A 102 16.85 13.57 -1.37
CA ILE A 102 16.79 14.71 -2.30
C ILE A 102 17.35 14.37 -3.69
N LYS A 103 18.18 13.33 -3.79
CA LYS A 103 18.77 12.86 -5.05
C LYS A 103 17.83 11.91 -5.80
N CYS A 104 16.65 11.63 -5.28
CA CYS A 104 15.77 10.67 -5.91
C CYS A 104 15.14 11.23 -7.20
N PRO A 105 15.11 10.45 -8.30
CA PRO A 105 14.45 10.88 -9.53
C PRO A 105 12.96 11.15 -9.33
N PHE A 106 12.44 12.19 -9.97
CA PHE A 106 11.01 12.55 -9.94
C PHE A 106 10.08 11.44 -10.45
N LEU A 107 10.56 10.56 -11.32
CA LEU A 107 9.79 9.48 -11.91
C LEU A 107 9.80 8.20 -11.06
N ASP A 108 10.56 8.17 -9.95
CA ASP A 108 10.60 7.01 -9.07
C ASP A 108 9.45 7.03 -8.07
N ILE A 109 8.50 6.11 -8.26
CA ILE A 109 7.32 5.95 -7.43
C ILE A 109 7.70 5.65 -5.97
N ALA A 110 8.84 5.01 -5.71
CA ALA A 110 9.31 4.75 -4.35
C ALA A 110 9.60 6.06 -3.59
N CYS A 111 9.93 7.13 -4.30
CA CYS A 111 10.28 8.42 -3.71
C CYS A 111 9.11 9.39 -3.61
N CYS A 112 8.03 9.15 -4.35
CA CYS A 112 6.78 9.88 -4.21
C CYS A 112 5.90 9.36 -3.05
N LYS A 113 6.23 8.20 -2.48
CA LYS A 113 5.44 7.57 -1.41
C LYS A 113 5.93 7.99 -0.02
N LEU A 114 5.04 7.83 0.95
CA LEU A 114 5.33 8.02 2.37
C LEU A 114 6.51 7.15 2.79
N VAL A 115 7.33 7.70 3.70
CA VAL A 115 8.43 7.00 4.36
C VAL A 115 7.87 5.75 5.05
N GLN A 116 8.47 4.60 4.84
CA GLN A 116 8.07 3.37 5.52
C GLN A 116 9.20 2.95 6.45
N LEU A 117 8.92 2.92 7.75
CA LEU A 117 9.50 1.89 8.60
C LEU A 117 8.77 0.64 8.14
N GLN A 118 9.47 -0.31 7.49
CA GLN A 118 8.93 -1.65 7.30
C GLN A 118 9.14 -2.41 8.62
#